data_AF-A0A3G9IAJ7-F1
#
_entry.id   AF-A0A3G9IAJ7-F1
#
_cell.length_a   1.000
_cell.length_b   1.000
_cell.length_c   1.000
_cell.angle_alpha   90.00
_cell.angle_beta   90.00
_cell.angle_gamma   90.00
#
_symmetry.space_group_name_H-M   'P 1'
#
loop_
_entity.id
_entity.type
_entity.pdbx_description
1 polymer ?
#
loop_
_entity_poly.entity_id
_entity_poly.type
_entity_poly.pdbx_seq_one_letter_code
_entity_poly.pdbx_strand_id
1 'polypeptide(L)'
;MAVEGLLQKLAFRVSLACSLTASVFKPEIRQHLRDVGVLLSRGARREERAEKRAWAAELDNRQNCRRVPAVLNEWDAAAYLGLRPWVLMRLRRAGRGPTYFRADRWTFCRYAVEELDNWKAARAGE
;
A
#
# COMPACT_ATOMS: atom_id res chain seq x y z
N MET A 1 -8.56 -17.64 6.92
CA MET A 1 -9.88 -17.74 7.60
C MET A 1 -10.13 -19.07 8.32
N ALA A 2 -9.95 -20.27 7.75
CA ALA A 2 -10.30 -21.52 8.46
C ALA A 2 -9.25 -21.99 9.50
N VAL A 3 -7.97 -21.69 9.28
CA VAL A 3 -6.84 -22.15 10.12
C VAL A 3 -6.72 -21.35 11.43
N GLU A 4 -7.01 -20.04 11.38
CA GLU A 4 -6.98 -19.13 12.54
C GLU A 4 -7.97 -19.56 13.64
N GLY A 5 -9.19 -19.92 13.23
CA GLY A 5 -10.21 -20.40 14.15
C GLY A 5 -9.86 -21.75 14.78
N LEU A 6 -9.12 -22.62 14.07
CA LEU A 6 -8.67 -23.90 14.59
C LEU A 6 -7.54 -23.75 15.61
N LEU A 7 -6.56 -22.88 15.35
CA LEU A 7 -5.46 -22.62 16.29
C LEU A 7 -5.95 -21.94 17.56
N GLN A 8 -6.87 -20.96 17.46
CA GLN A 8 -7.49 -20.35 18.64
C GLN A 8 -8.33 -21.35 19.43
N LYS A 9 -9.12 -22.19 18.76
CA LYS A 9 -9.91 -23.25 19.43
C LYS A 9 -8.99 -24.29 20.09
N LEU A 10 -7.88 -24.65 19.47
CA LEU A 10 -6.91 -25.60 20.02
C LEU A 10 -6.18 -25.00 21.24
N ALA A 11 -5.70 -23.76 21.15
CA ALA A 11 -5.06 -23.05 22.26
C ALA A 11 -6.01 -22.85 23.45
N PHE A 12 -7.27 -22.49 23.17
CA PHE A 12 -8.31 -22.37 24.19
C PHE A 12 -8.62 -23.73 24.84
N ARG A 13 -8.76 -24.80 24.05
CA ARG A 13 -9.00 -26.15 24.56
C ARG A 13 -7.84 -26.70 25.39
N VAL A 14 -6.59 -26.45 25.01
CA VAL A 14 -5.40 -26.84 25.78
C VAL A 14 -5.33 -26.05 27.09
N SER A 15 -5.63 -24.75 27.07
CA SER A 15 -5.70 -23.91 28.28
C SER A 15 -6.81 -24.36 29.23
N LEU A 16 -8.00 -24.66 28.69
CA LEU A 16 -9.15 -25.15 29.44
C LEU A 16 -8.88 -26.54 30.04
N ALA A 17 -8.25 -27.44 29.28
CA ALA A 17 -7.84 -28.76 29.77
C ALA A 17 -6.83 -28.66 30.92
N CYS A 18 -5.85 -27.76 30.84
CA CYS A 18 -4.91 -27.47 31.92
C CYS A 18 -5.59 -26.98 33.20
N SER A 19 -6.67 -26.19 33.09
CA SER A 19 -7.43 -25.66 34.23
C SER A 19 -8.42 -26.66 34.82
N LEU A 20 -9.02 -27.53 34.00
CA LEU A 20 -10.07 -28.49 34.42
C LEU A 20 -9.52 -29.86 34.85
N THR A 21 -8.29 -30.23 34.50
CA THR A 21 -7.71 -31.56 34.76
C THR A 21 -6.38 -31.51 35.53
N ALA A 22 -6.25 -30.54 36.43
CA ALA A 22 -5.07 -30.31 37.27
C ALA A 22 -4.72 -31.45 38.25
N SER A 23 -5.40 -32.60 38.19
CA SER A 23 -5.10 -33.83 38.95
C SER A 23 -4.82 -35.06 38.07
N VAL A 24 -5.09 -35.00 36.76
CA VAL A 24 -5.02 -36.17 35.85
C VAL A 24 -3.64 -36.33 35.20
N PHE A 25 -2.91 -35.23 35.01
CA PHE A 25 -1.61 -35.24 34.36
C PHE A 25 -0.46 -35.07 35.35
N LYS A 26 0.60 -35.88 35.15
CA LYS A 26 1.90 -35.73 35.81
C LYS A 26 2.42 -34.29 35.67
N PRO A 27 3.13 -33.76 36.67
CA PRO A 27 3.55 -32.35 36.70
C PRO A 27 4.40 -31.95 35.49
N GLU A 28 5.21 -32.86 34.94
CA GLU A 28 6.05 -32.63 33.76
C GLU A 28 5.20 -32.41 32.50
N ILE A 29 4.15 -33.23 32.32
CA ILE A 29 3.23 -33.12 31.17
C ILE A 29 2.44 -31.82 31.25
N ARG A 30 2.05 -31.40 32.46
CA ARG A 30 1.33 -30.13 32.69
C ARG A 30 2.19 -28.92 32.32
N GLN A 31 3.47 -28.96 32.67
CA GLN A 31 4.41 -27.89 32.33
C GLN A 31 4.59 -27.80 30.81
N HIS A 32 4.78 -28.92 30.13
CA HIS A 32 4.86 -28.94 28.66
C HIS A 32 3.60 -28.42 27.97
N LEU A 33 2.41 -28.80 28.43
CA LEU A 33 1.16 -28.28 27.85
C LEU A 33 1.01 -26.77 28.07
N ARG A 34 1.48 -26.25 29.20
CA ARG A 34 1.52 -24.81 29.47
C ARG A 34 2.50 -24.10 28.54
N ASP A 35 3.69 -24.65 28.34
CA ASP A 35 4.70 -24.08 27.44
C ASP A 35 4.23 -24.07 25.99
N VAL A 36 3.60 -25.15 25.52
CA VAL A 36 2.98 -25.24 24.19
C VAL A 36 1.84 -24.22 24.05
N GLY A 37 0.99 -24.05 25.07
CA GLY A 37 -0.07 -23.04 25.08
C GLY A 37 0.48 -21.60 24.96
N VAL A 38 1.59 -21.31 25.63
CA VAL A 38 2.29 -20.01 25.53
C VAL A 38 2.89 -19.81 24.14
N LEU A 39 3.52 -20.83 23.56
CA LEU A 39 4.12 -20.77 22.22
C LEU A 39 3.05 -20.54 21.14
N LEU A 40 1.94 -21.28 21.18
CA LEU A 40 0.81 -21.11 20.25
C LEU A 40 0.19 -19.70 20.37
N SER A 41 0.02 -19.21 21.60
CA SER A 41 -0.51 -17.85 21.84
C SER A 41 0.43 -16.73 21.38
N ARG A 42 1.74 -16.97 21.41
CA ARG A 42 2.76 -16.04 20.88
C ARG A 42 2.83 -16.10 19.35
N GLY A 43 2.69 -17.29 18.77
CA GLY A 43 2.62 -17.51 17.32
C GLY A 43 1.42 -16.78 16.71
N ALA A 44 0.22 -17.03 17.23
CA ALA A 44 -1.01 -16.38 16.77
C ALA A 44 -0.93 -14.84 16.84
N ARG A 45 -0.34 -14.30 17.92
CA ARG A 45 -0.13 -12.85 18.06
C ARG A 45 0.93 -12.28 17.11
N ARG A 46 1.90 -13.08 16.66
CA ARG A 46 2.91 -12.66 15.67
C ARG A 46 2.31 -12.63 14.27
N GLU A 47 1.49 -13.62 13.95
CA GLU A 47 0.78 -13.74 12.68
C GLU A 47 -0.23 -12.61 12.51
N GLU A 48 -1.07 -12.35 13.52
CA GLU A 48 -2.03 -11.23 13.52
C GLU A 48 -1.34 -9.86 13.35
N ARG A 49 -0.16 -9.68 13.96
CA ARG A 49 0.65 -8.46 13.78
C ARG A 49 1.24 -8.37 12.38
N ALA A 50 1.64 -9.49 11.77
CA ALA A 50 2.16 -9.53 10.42
C ALA A 50 1.06 -9.21 9.40
N GLU A 51 -0.15 -9.75 9.59
CA GLU A 51 -1.32 -9.44 8.76
C GLU A 51 -1.75 -7.97 8.89
N LYS A 52 -1.81 -7.44 10.12
CA LYS A 52 -2.07 -6.01 10.35
C LYS A 52 -1.02 -5.12 9.68
N ARG A 53 0.26 -5.52 9.73
CA ARG A 53 1.35 -4.81 9.04
C ARG A 53 1.22 -4.92 7.52
N ALA A 54 0.86 -6.08 6.99
CA ALA A 54 0.64 -6.29 5.56
C ALA A 54 -0.53 -5.45 5.05
N TRP A 55 -1.64 -5.43 5.79
CA TRP A 55 -2.78 -4.56 5.50
C TRP A 55 -2.42 -3.08 5.56
N ALA A 56 -1.64 -2.64 6.56
CA ALA A 56 -1.16 -1.28 6.65
C ALA A 56 -0.22 -0.91 5.48
N ALA A 57 0.68 -1.81 5.09
CA ALA A 57 1.56 -1.63 3.94
C ALA A 57 0.79 -1.58 2.62
N GLU A 58 -0.28 -2.38 2.46
CA GLU A 58 -1.12 -2.34 1.27
C GLU A 58 -1.95 -1.04 1.20
N LEU A 59 -2.46 -0.56 2.33
CA LEU A 59 -3.11 0.75 2.42
C LEU A 59 -2.15 1.89 2.05
N ASP A 60 -0.93 1.86 2.58
CA ASP A 60 0.12 2.84 2.26
C ASP A 60 0.51 2.76 0.77
N ASN A 61 0.67 1.56 0.21
CA ASN A 61 0.95 1.39 -1.22
C ASN A 61 -0.18 1.95 -2.10
N ARG A 62 -1.45 1.71 -1.75
CA ARG A 62 -2.59 2.30 -2.47
C ARG A 62 -2.63 3.83 -2.37
N GLN A 63 -2.29 4.38 -1.21
CA GLN A 63 -2.21 5.82 -1.00
C GLN A 63 -1.00 6.44 -1.74
N ASN A 64 0.12 5.73 -1.81
CA ASN A 64 1.32 6.17 -2.52
C ASN A 64 1.15 6.03 -4.05
N CYS A 65 0.46 5.01 -4.55
CA CYS A 65 0.04 4.94 -5.96
C CYS A 65 -0.86 6.12 -6.38
N ARG A 66 -1.64 6.69 -5.44
CA ARG A 66 -2.37 7.95 -5.67
C ARG A 66 -1.48 9.19 -5.67
N ARG A 67 -0.27 9.12 -5.11
CA ARG A 67 0.65 10.25 -4.90
C ARG A 67 1.85 10.27 -5.83
N VAL A 68 2.14 9.20 -6.57
CA VAL A 68 3.11 9.30 -7.67
C VAL A 68 2.44 10.17 -8.74
N PRO A 69 2.90 11.40 -8.99
CA PRO A 69 2.29 12.22 -10.02
C PRO A 69 2.41 11.45 -11.33
N ALA A 70 1.28 11.16 -11.96
CA ALA A 70 1.29 10.59 -13.29
C ALA A 70 2.03 11.57 -14.19
N VAL A 71 3.12 11.11 -14.78
CA VAL A 71 3.98 11.95 -15.61
C VAL A 71 3.91 11.48 -17.04
N LEU A 72 3.52 12.41 -17.91
CA LEU A 72 3.28 12.18 -19.32
C LEU A 72 4.45 12.71 -20.15
N ASN A 73 4.73 12.03 -21.25
CA ASN A 73 5.63 12.54 -22.28
C ASN A 73 4.94 13.66 -23.08
N GLU A 74 5.70 14.43 -23.85
CA GLU A 74 5.16 15.56 -24.65
C GLU A 74 4.01 15.14 -25.60
N TRP A 75 4.10 13.96 -26.19
CA TRP A 75 3.07 13.42 -27.08
C TRP A 75 1.77 13.09 -26.33
N ASP A 76 1.89 12.40 -25.21
CA ASP A 76 0.75 12.01 -24.38
C ASP A 76 0.11 13.23 -23.71
N ALA A 77 0.93 14.20 -23.28
CA ALA A 77 0.46 15.47 -22.72
C ALA A 77 -0.30 16.32 -23.76
N ALA A 78 0.17 16.34 -25.01
CA ALA A 78 -0.55 17.02 -26.09
C ALA A 78 -1.89 16.34 -26.37
N ALA A 79 -1.91 15.00 -26.44
CA ALA A 79 -3.14 14.23 -26.59
C ALA A 79 -4.11 14.48 -25.42
N TYR A 80 -3.61 14.51 -24.18
CA TYR A 80 -4.39 14.79 -22.97
C TYR A 80 -5.08 16.16 -23.01
N LEU A 81 -4.37 17.18 -23.52
CA LEU A 81 -4.91 18.54 -23.67
C LEU A 81 -5.78 18.71 -24.93
N GLY A 82 -5.92 17.68 -25.78
CA GLY A 82 -6.61 17.78 -27.06
C GLY A 82 -5.88 18.66 -28.08
N LEU A 83 -4.57 18.84 -27.94
CA LEU A 83 -3.73 19.67 -28.79
C LEU A 83 -2.85 18.82 -29.72
N ARG A 84 -2.45 19.40 -30.85
CA ARG A 84 -1.38 18.79 -31.66
C ARG A 84 -0.03 18.95 -30.94
N PRO A 85 0.86 17.95 -30.95
CA PRO A 85 2.17 18.01 -30.28
C PRO A 85 3.00 19.25 -30.63
N TRP A 86 2.97 19.69 -31.90
CA TRP A 86 3.70 20.89 -32.32
C TRP A 86 3.13 22.19 -31.74
N VAL A 87 1.83 22.24 -31.45
CA VAL A 87 1.20 23.39 -30.77
C VAL A 87 1.67 23.48 -29.32
N LEU A 88 1.74 22.34 -28.62
CA LEU A 88 2.28 22.28 -27.26
C LEU A 88 3.76 22.68 -27.24
N MET A 89 4.55 22.21 -28.22
CA MET A 89 5.95 22.61 -28.35
C MET A 89 6.10 24.12 -28.62
N ARG A 90 5.23 24.70 -29.46
CA ARG A 90 5.23 26.14 -29.75
C ARG A 90 4.85 26.97 -28.53
N LEU A 91 3.85 26.53 -27.77
CA LEU A 91 3.41 27.12 -26.50
C LEU A 91 4.58 27.15 -25.50
N ARG A 92 5.23 25.99 -25.29
CA ARG A 92 6.43 25.87 -24.46
C ARG A 92 7.55 26.84 -24.88
N ARG A 93 7.85 26.93 -26.18
CA ARG A 93 8.88 27.84 -26.73
C ARG A 93 8.51 29.32 -26.55
N ALA A 94 7.23 29.65 -26.57
CA ALA A 94 6.73 31.00 -26.33
C ALA A 94 6.65 31.36 -24.84
N GLY A 95 7.03 30.45 -23.93
CA GLY A 95 6.90 30.64 -22.48
C GLY A 95 5.46 30.64 -21.99
N ARG A 96 4.50 30.18 -22.79
CA ARG A 96 3.07 30.10 -22.44
C ARG A 96 2.65 28.66 -22.47
N GLY A 97 2.37 28.02 -21.34
CA GLY A 97 1.98 26.61 -21.35
C GLY A 97 2.03 25.96 -19.97
N PRO A 98 1.68 24.67 -19.89
CA PRO A 98 1.76 23.90 -18.66
C PRO A 98 3.22 23.79 -18.17
N THR A 99 3.39 23.74 -16.85
CA THR A 99 4.69 23.50 -16.22
C THR A 99 5.24 22.15 -16.67
N TYR A 100 6.51 22.13 -17.06
CA TYR A 100 7.21 20.93 -17.49
C TYR A 100 8.52 20.80 -16.74
N PHE A 101 8.96 19.56 -16.53
CA PHE A 101 10.28 19.27 -16.00
C PHE A 101 11.07 18.49 -17.04
N ARG A 102 12.38 18.72 -17.09
CA ARG A 102 13.29 17.96 -17.94
C ARG A 102 13.74 16.75 -17.15
N ALA A 103 13.42 15.56 -17.67
CA ALA A 103 13.79 14.30 -17.00
C ALA A 103 15.30 14.04 -17.10
N ASP A 104 15.95 14.56 -18.13
CA ASP A 104 17.35 14.35 -18.44
C ASP A 104 17.99 15.59 -19.10
N ARG A 105 19.33 15.59 -19.17
CA ARG A 105 20.11 16.66 -19.83
C ARG A 105 19.80 16.76 -21.33
N TRP A 106 19.14 15.75 -21.91
CA TRP A 106 18.99 15.53 -23.35
C TRP A 106 17.52 15.28 -23.75
N THR A 107 16.72 16.34 -23.58
CA THR A 107 15.64 16.72 -24.53
C THR A 107 14.22 16.28 -24.19
N PHE A 108 13.98 15.28 -23.34
CA PHE A 108 12.61 14.83 -23.08
C PHE A 108 11.91 15.68 -22.02
N CYS A 109 10.91 16.44 -22.47
CA CYS A 109 10.01 17.19 -21.58
C CYS A 109 8.96 16.23 -21.02
N ARG A 110 8.82 16.23 -19.69
CA ARG A 110 7.76 15.52 -19.00
C ARG A 110 6.83 16.51 -18.29
N TYR A 111 5.57 16.12 -18.25
CA TYR A 111 4.47 16.92 -17.72
C TYR A 111 3.78 16.14 -16.61
N ALA A 112 3.63 16.74 -15.44
CA ALA A 112 2.79 16.17 -14.41
C ALA A 112 1.32 16.38 -14.80
N VAL A 113 0.48 15.36 -14.65
CA VAL A 113 -0.96 15.45 -14.96
C VAL A 113 -1.63 16.56 -14.15
N GLU A 114 -1.24 16.73 -12.88
CA GLU A 114 -1.75 17.81 -12.01
C GLU A 114 -1.50 19.21 -12.60
N GLU A 115 -0.31 19.46 -13.15
CA GLU A 115 0.05 20.73 -13.78
C GLU A 115 -0.72 20.94 -15.09
N LEU A 116 -0.97 19.87 -15.85
CA LEU A 116 -1.82 19.92 -17.05
C LEU A 116 -3.26 20.27 -16.71
N ASP A 117 -3.81 19.68 -15.65
CA ASP A 117 -5.17 19.96 -15.15
C ASP A 117 -5.28 21.40 -14.63
N ASN A 118 -4.31 21.87 -13.85
CA ASN A 118 -4.26 23.24 -13.36
C ASN A 118 -4.23 24.24 -14.52
N TRP A 119 -3.42 23.98 -15.54
CA TRP A 119 -3.35 24.84 -16.73
C TRP A 119 -4.65 24.82 -17.54
N LYS A 120 -5.27 23.65 -17.69
CA LYS A 120 -6.57 23.50 -18.36
C LYS A 120 -7.69 24.23 -17.61
N ALA A 121 -7.70 24.12 -16.28
CA ALA A 121 -8.65 24.82 -15.42
C ALA A 121 -8.48 26.34 -15.49
N ALA A 122 -7.23 26.84 -15.45
CA ALA A 122 -6.94 28.26 -15.59
C ALA A 122 -7.44 28.84 -16.92
N ARG A 123 -7.35 28.08 -18.01
CA ARG A 123 -7.85 28.48 -19.35
C ARG A 123 -9.36 28.36 -19.53
N ALA A 124 -10.02 27.53 -18.72
CA ALA A 124 -11.48 27.35 -18.79
C ALA A 124 -12.24 28.43 -18.01
N GLY A 125 -11.54 29.17 -17.13
CA GLY A 125 -12.09 30.29 -16.36
C GLY A 125 -11.84 31.68 -16.95
N GLU A 126 -11.17 31.77 -18.10
CA GLU A 126 -11.06 32.99 -18.95
C GLU A 126 -12.11 32.98 -20.06
#